data_AF-A0A412IMC9-F1
#
_entry.id   AF-A0A412IMC9-F1
#
_cell.length_a   1.000
_cell.length_b   1.000
_cell.length_c   1.000
_cell.angle_alpha   90.00
_cell.angle_beta   90.00
_cell.angle_gamma   90.00
#
_symmetry.space_group_name_H-M   'P 1'
#
loop_
_entity.id
_entity.type
_entity.pdbx_description
1 polymer ?
#
loop_
_entity_poly.entity_id
_entity_poly.type
_entity_poly.pdbx_seq_one_letter_code
_entity_poly.pdbx_strand_id
1 'polypeptide(L)'
;MENELEEADLRKRIHEGQAEICGDRGEYSKIDSLVPSPPYADQRMPGDLRPVYNSQVGSEKQYITGVSVHQNSNDGSCFKNHMEQIISLLLDKPQKGIVDTIFGTEEIYEFLNGRKIEALLKYPSYDKE
;
A
#
# COMPACT_ATOMS: atom_id res chain seq x y z
N MET A 1 27.48 -28.14 -12.09
CA MET A 1 28.23 -27.63 -10.92
C MET A 1 28.83 -26.26 -11.15
N GLU A 2 29.92 -26.07 -11.92
CA GLU A 2 30.52 -24.72 -12.12
C GLU A 2 29.54 -23.72 -12.76
N ASN A 3 28.82 -24.14 -13.81
CA ASN A 3 27.84 -23.30 -14.51
C ASN A 3 26.62 -22.93 -13.65
N GLU A 4 26.23 -23.81 -12.71
CA GLU A 4 25.11 -23.55 -11.78
C GLU A 4 25.51 -22.58 -10.68
N LEU A 5 26.77 -22.64 -10.24
CA LEU A 5 27.32 -21.73 -9.24
C LEU A 5 27.42 -20.30 -9.79
N GLU A 6 27.87 -20.18 -11.04
CA GLU A 6 28.01 -18.90 -11.74
C GLU A 6 26.64 -18.24 -11.99
N GLU A 7 25.63 -19.04 -12.31
CA GLU A 7 24.25 -18.57 -12.47
C GLU A 7 23.62 -18.12 -11.13
N ALA A 8 23.90 -18.85 -10.05
CA ALA A 8 23.44 -18.47 -8.71
C ALA A 8 24.06 -17.15 -8.24
N ASP A 9 25.36 -16.95 -8.46
CA ASP A 9 26.06 -15.70 -8.14
C ASP A 9 25.53 -14.52 -8.96
N LEU A 10 25.22 -14.74 -10.24
CA LEU A 10 24.60 -13.72 -11.08
C LEU A 10 23.21 -13.33 -10.57
N ARG A 11 22.36 -14.31 -10.23
CA ARG A 11 21.02 -14.06 -9.66
C ARG A 11 21.12 -13.28 -8.35
N LYS A 12 22.06 -13.62 -7.48
CA LYS A 12 22.31 -12.90 -6.23
C LYS A 12 22.65 -11.43 -6.48
N ARG A 13 23.60 -11.14 -7.37
CA ARG A 13 23.98 -9.77 -7.72
C ARG A 13 22.80 -8.95 -8.27
N ILE A 14 21.98 -9.56 -9.13
CA ILE A 14 20.78 -8.91 -9.66
C ILE A 14 19.81 -8.57 -8.53
N HIS A 15 19.60 -9.50 -7.59
CA HIS A 15 18.67 -9.31 -6.49
C HIS A 15 19.14 -8.23 -5.50
N GLU A 16 20.45 -8.18 -5.22
CA GLU A 16 21.05 -7.13 -4.38
C GLU A 16 20.89 -5.74 -5.02
N GLY A 17 21.15 -5.60 -6.33
CA GLY A 17 20.93 -4.34 -7.04
C GLY A 17 19.45 -3.94 -7.11
N GLN A 18 18.55 -4.91 -7.26
CA GLN A 18 17.10 -4.66 -7.18
C GLN A 18 16.68 -4.17 -5.79
N ALA A 19 17.21 -4.76 -4.73
CA ALA A 19 16.92 -4.35 -3.36
C ALA A 19 17.41 -2.92 -3.07
N GLU A 20 18.59 -2.55 -3.57
CA GLU A 20 19.14 -1.19 -3.45
C GLU A 20 18.26 -0.16 -4.17
N ILE A 21 17.77 -0.48 -5.38
CA ILE A 21 16.87 0.40 -6.14
C ILE A 21 15.49 0.50 -5.46
N CYS A 22 14.94 -0.63 -4.97
CA CYS A 22 13.66 -0.65 -4.25
C CYS A 22 13.70 0.24 -3.01
N GLY A 23 14.77 0.16 -2.22
CA GLY A 23 14.80 0.69 -0.86
C GLY A 23 13.63 0.12 -0.05
N ASP A 24 12.93 0.98 0.68
CA ASP A 24 11.80 0.59 1.54
C ASP A 24 10.46 0.39 0.79
N ARG A 25 10.42 0.61 -0.53
CA ARG A 25 9.17 0.63 -1.33
C ARG A 25 8.61 -0.76 -1.64
N GLY A 26 9.43 -1.80 -1.55
CA GLY A 26 9.07 -3.18 -1.90
C GLY A 26 9.09 -3.47 -3.40
N GLU A 27 8.68 -2.53 -4.25
CA GLU A 27 8.69 -2.66 -5.72
C GLU A 27 9.11 -1.36 -6.43
N TYR A 28 9.44 -1.46 -7.73
CA TYR A 28 9.69 -0.32 -8.61
C TYR A 28 9.40 -0.65 -10.08
N SER A 29 9.17 0.37 -10.90
CA SER A 29 9.04 0.21 -12.35
C SER A 29 10.39 -0.04 -13.03
N LYS A 30 10.45 -1.06 -13.89
CA LYS A 30 11.63 -1.35 -14.73
C LYS A 30 11.93 -0.27 -15.77
N ILE A 31 10.98 0.62 -16.04
CA ILE A 31 11.08 1.69 -17.05
C ILE A 31 11.47 3.02 -16.39
N ASP A 32 11.01 3.26 -15.15
CA ASP A 32 11.34 4.43 -14.34
C ASP A 32 11.46 4.02 -12.87
N SER A 33 12.68 3.88 -12.36
CA SER A 33 12.94 3.42 -10.99
C SER A 33 12.45 4.37 -9.90
N LEU A 34 12.04 5.60 -10.25
CA LEU A 34 11.44 6.53 -9.28
C LEU A 34 9.96 6.20 -9.02
N VAL A 35 9.31 5.42 -9.88
CA VAL A 35 7.90 5.02 -9.71
C VAL A 35 7.81 3.75 -8.85
N PRO A 36 7.01 3.75 -7.77
CA PRO A 36 6.96 2.66 -6.80
C PRO A 36 6.28 1.37 -7.28
N SER A 37 5.54 1.42 -8.38
CA SER A 37 4.91 0.24 -8.97
C SER A 37 5.06 0.27 -10.48
N PRO A 38 5.05 -0.88 -11.16
CA PRO A 38 5.05 -0.92 -12.61
C PRO A 38 3.92 -0.03 -13.16
N PRO A 39 4.23 0.87 -14.12
CA PRO A 39 3.23 1.78 -14.65
C PRO A 39 2.12 0.99 -15.32
N TYR A 40 0.89 1.44 -15.12
CA TYR A 40 -0.27 0.87 -15.78
C TYR A 40 -0.43 1.51 -17.16
N ALA A 41 -0.71 0.69 -18.18
CA ALA A 41 -1.06 1.17 -19.50
C ALA A 41 -2.55 1.54 -19.52
N ASP A 42 -2.89 2.79 -19.89
CA ASP A 42 -4.30 3.19 -20.02
C ASP A 42 -4.99 2.25 -21.04
N GLN A 43 -6.09 1.62 -20.63
CA GLN A 43 -6.86 0.71 -21.49
C GLN A 43 -7.35 1.37 -22.79
N ARG A 44 -7.55 2.69 -22.76
CA ARG A 44 -8.00 3.49 -23.91
C ARG A 44 -6.83 3.97 -24.77
N MET A 45 -5.61 3.96 -24.25
CA MET A 45 -4.39 4.39 -24.95
C MET A 45 -3.22 3.42 -24.65
N PRO A 46 -3.19 2.26 -25.32
CA PRO A 46 -2.08 1.32 -25.18
C PRO A 46 -0.75 2.01 -25.55
N GLY A 47 0.18 2.06 -24.59
CA GLY A 47 1.48 2.74 -24.73
C GLY A 47 1.62 4.01 -23.88
N ASP A 48 0.51 4.58 -23.39
CA ASP A 48 0.54 5.66 -22.40
C ASP A 48 0.70 5.05 -20.99
N LEU A 49 1.96 4.96 -20.54
CA LEU A 49 2.34 4.43 -19.24
C LEU A 49 2.19 5.50 -18.16
N ARG A 50 1.35 5.22 -17.17
CA ARG A 50 1.12 6.16 -16.06
C ARG A 50 1.71 5.65 -14.75
N PRO A 51 2.32 6.53 -13.94
CA PRO A 51 2.80 6.15 -12.63
C PRO A 51 1.62 5.75 -11.75
N VAL A 52 1.79 4.67 -10.99
CA VAL A 52 0.76 4.15 -10.10
C VAL A 52 1.19 4.40 -8.66
N TYR A 53 0.33 5.09 -7.92
CA TYR A 53 0.51 5.33 -6.50
C TYR A 53 -0.70 4.81 -5.74
N ASN A 54 -0.48 4.44 -4.49
CA ASN A 54 -1.55 3.99 -3.63
C ASN A 54 -2.22 5.20 -2.96
N SER A 55 -3.42 5.55 -3.42
CA SER A 55 -4.19 6.68 -2.88
C SER A 55 -5.22 6.18 -1.87
N GLN A 56 -5.17 6.68 -0.65
CA GLN A 56 -6.09 6.34 0.43
C GLN A 56 -7.00 7.53 0.71
N VAL A 57 -8.31 7.26 0.83
CA VAL A 57 -9.35 8.30 0.97
C VAL A 57 -10.29 7.94 2.11
N GLY A 58 -10.45 8.87 3.05
CA GLY A 58 -11.46 8.82 4.10
C GLY A 58 -12.66 9.71 3.74
N SER A 59 -13.86 9.28 4.14
CA SER A 59 -15.06 10.09 3.98
C SER A 59 -16.02 9.96 5.16
N GLU A 60 -16.80 11.02 5.41
CA GLU A 60 -17.88 11.04 6.39
C GLU A 60 -19.04 11.88 5.84
N LYS A 61 -20.28 11.37 5.92
CA LYS A 61 -21.51 12.11 5.53
C LYS A 61 -21.42 12.76 4.13
N GLN A 62 -20.87 12.03 3.16
CA GLN A 62 -20.66 12.49 1.77
C GLN A 62 -19.57 13.55 1.58
N TYR A 63 -18.76 13.82 2.60
CA TYR A 63 -17.59 14.69 2.50
C TYR A 63 -16.31 13.86 2.55
N ILE A 64 -15.32 14.25 1.76
CA ILE A 64 -13.96 13.74 1.87
C ILE A 64 -13.33 14.38 3.12
N THR A 65 -12.89 13.57 4.07
CA THR A 65 -12.31 14.02 5.34
C THR A 65 -10.78 13.94 5.33
N GLY A 66 -10.21 13.15 4.41
CA GLY A 66 -8.78 13.01 4.30
C GLY A 66 -8.37 12.28 3.03
N VAL A 67 -7.25 12.70 2.44
CA VAL A 67 -6.62 12.05 1.30
C VAL A 67 -5.12 11.97 1.56
N SER A 68 -4.51 10.83 1.26
CA SER A 68 -3.06 10.68 1.27
C SER A 68 -2.62 9.81 0.10
N VAL A 69 -1.42 10.05 -0.40
CA VAL A 69 -0.81 9.26 -1.48
C VAL A 69 0.45 8.59 -0.92
N HIS A 70 0.54 7.29 -1.11
CA HIS A 70 1.62 6.45 -0.60
C HIS A 70 2.38 5.81 -1.76
N GLN A 71 3.68 5.64 -1.54
CA GLN A 71 4.55 4.92 -2.45
C GLN A 71 4.61 3.42 -2.16
N ASN A 72 4.01 2.93 -1.08
CA ASN A 72 3.95 1.49 -0.84
C ASN A 72 2.77 0.89 -1.63
N SER A 73 2.99 -0.24 -2.31
CA SER A 73 1.96 -0.92 -3.09
C SER A 73 0.90 -1.60 -2.20
N ASN A 74 1.25 -1.96 -0.96
CA ASN A 74 0.35 -2.67 -0.05
C ASN A 74 -0.55 -1.70 0.72
N ASP A 75 -1.86 -1.76 0.45
CA ASP A 75 -2.91 -0.96 1.12
C ASP A 75 -2.85 -1.05 2.65
N GLY A 76 -2.70 -2.26 3.19
CA GLY A 76 -2.71 -2.48 4.64
C GLY A 76 -1.57 -1.76 5.35
N SER A 77 -0.40 -1.72 4.72
CA SER A 77 0.77 -0.98 5.25
C SER A 77 0.58 0.53 5.21
N CYS A 78 -0.18 1.03 4.23
CA CYS A 78 -0.48 2.46 4.06
C CYS A 78 -1.51 2.96 5.07
N PHE A 79 -2.39 2.08 5.57
CA PHE A 79 -3.52 2.46 6.43
C PHE A 79 -3.09 3.21 7.68
N LYS A 80 -2.07 2.72 8.38
CA LYS A 80 -1.58 3.34 9.62
C LYS A 80 -1.07 4.74 9.38
N ASN A 81 -0.24 4.91 8.34
CA ASN A 81 0.32 6.20 7.95
C ASN A 81 -0.78 7.17 7.49
N HIS A 82 -1.76 6.68 6.72
CA HIS A 82 -2.94 7.46 6.34
C HIS A 82 -3.68 7.98 7.57
N MET A 83 -4.02 7.09 8.52
CA MET A 83 -4.77 7.47 9.71
C MET A 83 -4.02 8.44 10.61
N GLU A 84 -2.72 8.24 10.82
CA GLU A 84 -1.87 9.19 11.56
C GLU A 84 -1.89 10.58 10.92
N GLN A 85 -1.69 10.64 9.60
CA GLN A 85 -1.73 11.90 8.86
C GLN A 85 -3.10 12.58 8.98
N ILE A 86 -4.19 11.85 8.76
CA ILE A 86 -5.53 12.44 8.77
C ILE A 86 -5.96 12.85 10.19
N ILE A 87 -5.71 12.02 11.20
CA ILE A 87 -6.04 12.37 12.60
C ILE A 87 -5.31 13.66 13.02
N SER A 88 -4.07 13.87 12.56
CA SER A 88 -3.33 15.10 12.85
C SER A 88 -3.93 16.37 12.23
N LEU A 89 -4.72 16.22 11.16
CA LEU A 89 -5.36 17.31 10.42
C LEU A 89 -6.81 17.56 10.87
N LEU A 90 -7.43 16.59 11.54
CA LEU A 90 -8.80 16.71 12.04
C LEU A 90 -8.81 17.41 13.40
N LEU A 91 -9.91 18.12 13.68
CA LEU A 91 -10.17 18.74 14.98
C LEU A 91 -10.35 17.68 16.09
N ASP A 92 -10.92 16.53 15.73
CA ASP A 92 -11.08 15.38 16.59
C ASP A 92 -10.94 14.10 15.77
N LYS A 93 -10.55 13.01 16.42
CA LYS A 93 -10.38 11.70 15.77
C LYS A 93 -11.76 11.11 15.41
N PRO A 94 -11.83 10.24 14.38
CA PRO A 94 -13.07 9.54 14.08
C PRO A 94 -13.47 8.60 15.22
N GLN A 95 -14.76 8.47 15.46
CA GLN A 95 -15.29 7.53 16.46
C GLN A 95 -15.30 6.08 15.95
N LYS A 96 -15.49 5.90 14.64
CA LYS A 96 -15.59 4.61 13.97
C LYS A 96 -14.72 4.57 12.73
N GLY A 97 -14.02 3.47 12.52
CA GLY A 97 -13.30 3.15 11.29
C GLY A 97 -14.07 2.09 10.52
N ILE A 98 -14.63 2.45 9.37
CA ILE A 98 -15.26 1.53 8.42
C ILE A 98 -14.36 1.47 7.20
N VAL A 99 -13.93 0.27 6.81
CA VAL A 99 -13.00 0.06 5.70
C VAL A 99 -13.36 -1.21 4.95
N ASP A 100 -12.85 -1.30 3.73
CA ASP A 100 -12.99 -2.49 2.89
C ASP A 100 -12.28 -3.70 3.49
N THR A 101 -12.70 -4.89 3.06
CA THR A 101 -12.21 -6.19 3.55
C THR A 101 -10.68 -6.34 3.47
N ILE A 102 -10.04 -5.66 2.52
CA ILE A 102 -8.58 -5.70 2.33
C ILE A 102 -7.81 -5.15 3.55
N PHE A 103 -8.45 -4.31 4.36
CA PHE A 103 -7.91 -3.75 5.59
C PHE A 103 -8.30 -4.55 6.84
N GLY A 104 -9.06 -5.64 6.69
CA GLY A 104 -9.54 -6.49 7.78
C GLY A 104 -8.48 -7.39 8.40
N THR A 105 -7.31 -6.84 8.73
CA THR A 105 -6.22 -7.56 9.38
C THR A 105 -6.22 -7.31 10.89
N GLU A 106 -5.68 -8.25 11.66
CA GLU A 106 -5.52 -8.11 13.11
C GLU A 106 -4.70 -6.87 13.48
N GLU A 107 -3.63 -6.62 12.74
CA GLU A 107 -2.75 -5.46 12.94
C GLU A 107 -3.51 -4.12 12.83
N ILE A 108 -4.44 -4.00 11.88
CA ILE A 108 -5.27 -2.79 11.72
C ILE A 108 -6.30 -2.69 12.83
N TYR A 109 -6.89 -3.82 13.23
CA TYR A 109 -7.82 -3.87 14.35
C TYR A 109 -7.17 -3.40 15.66
N GLU A 110 -5.98 -3.93 15.99
CA GLU A 110 -5.22 -3.53 17.18
C GLU A 110 -4.88 -2.04 17.17
N PHE A 111 -4.48 -1.51 16.01
CA PHE A 111 -4.16 -0.10 15.84
C PHE A 111 -5.36 0.83 16.10
N LEU A 112 -6.54 0.46 15.60
CA LEU A 112 -7.77 1.23 15.83
C LEU A 112 -8.23 1.13 17.29
N ASN A 113 -8.17 -0.08 17.86
CA ASN A 113 -8.51 -0.33 19.26
C ASN A 113 -7.59 0.45 20.22
N GLY A 114 -6.28 0.47 19.96
CA GLY A 114 -5.30 1.24 20.73
C GLY A 114 -5.58 2.75 20.72
N ARG A 115 -6.17 3.28 19.64
CA ARG A 115 -6.64 4.68 19.56
C ARG A 115 -8.08 4.88 20.03
N LYS A 116 -8.75 3.86 20.56
CA LYS A 116 -10.16 3.90 20.97
C LYS A 116 -11.07 4.37 19.83
N ILE A 117 -10.84 3.83 18.64
CA ILE A 117 -11.69 4.00 17.44
C ILE A 117 -12.39 2.65 17.25
N GLU A 118 -13.73 2.66 17.17
CA GLU A 118 -14.51 1.44 16.96
C GLU A 118 -14.23 0.90 15.54
N ALA A 119 -13.67 -0.31 15.46
CA ALA A 119 -13.28 -0.93 14.20
C ALA A 119 -14.43 -1.77 13.63
N LEU A 120 -14.96 -1.37 12.49
CA LEU A 120 -16.00 -2.07 11.73
C LEU A 120 -15.37 -2.66 10.46
N LEU A 121 -14.54 -3.69 10.65
CA LEU A 121 -13.75 -4.32 9.60
C LEU A 121 -14.30 -5.70 9.28
N LYS A 122 -14.35 -6.05 8.00
CA LYS A 122 -14.63 -7.41 7.53
C LYS A 122 -13.30 -8.13 7.29
N TYR A 123 -13.10 -9.33 7.84
CA TYR A 123 -11.86 -10.08 7.54
C TYR A 123 -11.89 -10.69 6.13
N PRO A 124 -10.73 -10.89 5.47
CA PRO A 124 -10.63 -11.33 4.06
C PRO A 124 -11.43 -12.59 3.68
N SER A 125 -11.63 -13.52 4.60
CA SER A 125 -12.36 -14.77 4.36
C SER A 125 -13.82 -14.75 4.80
N TYR A 126 -14.35 -13.61 5.25
CA TYR A 126 -15.71 -13.52 5.80
C TYR A 126 -16.80 -13.98 4.82
N ASP A 127 -16.67 -13.68 3.53
CA ASP A 127 -17.67 -14.10 2.52
C ASP A 127 -17.64 -15.59 2.18
N LYS A 128 -16.60 -16.32 2.62
CA LYS A 128 -16.45 -17.75 2.35
C LYS A 128 -16.98 -18.63 3.50
N GLU A 129 -17.36 -18.02 4.62
CA GLU A 129 -18.00 -18.67 5.78
C GLU A 129 -19.51 -18.42 5.78
#